data_AF-A0A0C2JJL9-F1
#
_entry.id   AF-A0A0C2JJL9-F1
#
_cell.length_a   1.000
_cell.length_b   1.000
_cell.length_c   1.000
_cell.angle_alpha   90.00
_cell.angle_beta   90.00
_cell.angle_gamma   90.00
#
_symmetry.space_group_name_H-M   'P 1'
#
loop_
_entity.id
_entity.type
_entity.pdbx_description
1 polymer ?
#
loop_
_entity_poly.entity_id
_entity_poly.type
_entity_poly.pdbx_seq_one_letter_code
_entity_poly.pdbx_strand_id
1 'polypeptide(L)'
;MTTHTKKDKQYRVTIEEINADQEAAQTLQFEYQDREDLFTLVDKLKQGSGLEPEHVNRVAVALRLLGPVMMHNRKHALFADFMPHFKNFMQHLKSTVKESMKK
;
A
#
# COMPACT_ATOMS: atom_id res chain seq x y z
N MET A 1 -20.48 -22.40 -12.04
CA MET A 1 -19.90 -21.07 -11.78
C MET A 1 -18.71 -21.23 -10.86
N THR A 2 -17.50 -21.34 -11.40
CA THR A 2 -16.27 -21.48 -10.61
C THR A 2 -15.83 -20.08 -10.18
N THR A 3 -16.09 -19.71 -8.93
CA THR A 3 -15.52 -18.50 -8.34
C THR A 3 -14.03 -18.71 -8.15
N HIS A 4 -13.20 -18.13 -9.03
CA HIS A 4 -11.77 -18.01 -8.79
C HIS A 4 -11.55 -17.01 -7.66
N THR A 5 -11.56 -17.50 -6.42
CA THR A 5 -11.09 -16.74 -5.27
C THR A 5 -9.58 -16.56 -5.45
N LYS A 6 -9.15 -15.36 -5.88
CA LYS A 6 -7.73 -15.02 -6.00
C LYS A 6 -7.06 -15.29 -4.65
N LYS A 7 -6.07 -16.18 -4.61
CA LYS A 7 -5.35 -16.52 -3.38
C LYS A 7 -4.61 -15.28 -2.86
N ASP A 8 -4.78 -15.00 -1.58
CA ASP A 8 -4.07 -13.93 -0.89
C ASP A 8 -2.55 -14.13 -1.02
N LYS A 9 -1.84 -13.04 -1.23
CA LYS A 9 -0.38 -12.97 -1.29
C LYS A 9 0.16 -12.77 0.12
N GLN A 10 1.31 -13.35 0.41
CA GLN A 10 2.01 -13.18 1.68
C GLN A 10 3.30 -12.40 1.45
N TYR A 11 3.54 -11.43 2.33
CA TYR A 11 4.69 -10.55 2.26
C TYR A 11 5.38 -10.46 3.62
N ARG A 12 6.68 -10.23 3.60
CA ARG A 12 7.50 -9.87 4.77
C ARG A 12 8.03 -8.46 4.57
N VAL A 13 7.93 -7.63 5.60
CA VAL A 13 8.53 -6.31 5.66
C VAL A 13 9.65 -6.35 6.67
N THR A 14 10.82 -5.87 6.27
CA THR A 14 11.98 -5.65 7.14
C THR A 14 12.38 -4.18 6.99
N ILE A 15 12.49 -3.47 8.11
CA ILE A 15 13.00 -2.11 8.20
C ILE A 15 14.30 -2.18 8.99
N GLU A 16 15.38 -1.66 8.40
CA GLU A 16 16.71 -1.62 8.99
C GLU A 16 17.15 -0.15 9.07
N GLU A 17 17.69 0.24 10.22
CA GLU A 17 18.30 1.54 10.40
C GLU A 17 19.67 1.59 9.71
N ILE A 18 19.87 2.55 8.79
CA ILE A 18 21.05 2.58 7.90
C ILE A 18 22.17 3.49 8.47
N ASN A 19 21.85 4.39 9.40
CA ASN A 19 22.78 5.36 10.00
C ASN A 19 22.74 5.30 11.54
N ALA A 20 22.84 4.12 12.12
CA ALA A 20 22.89 4.01 13.57
C ALA A 20 24.22 4.60 14.08
N ASP A 21 24.15 5.72 14.82
CA ASP A 21 25.29 6.24 15.60
C ASP A 21 25.67 5.30 16.77
N GLN A 22 24.87 4.26 17.00
CA GLN A 22 25.07 3.22 18.01
C GLN A 22 25.55 1.91 17.37
N GLU A 23 26.33 1.13 18.13
CA GLU A 23 27.00 -0.11 17.70
C GLU A 23 26.06 -1.23 17.20
N ALA A 24 24.74 -1.10 17.37
CA ALA A 24 23.76 -2.04 16.85
C ALA A 24 22.58 -1.28 16.18
N ALA A 25 22.48 -1.42 14.85
CA ALA A 25 21.35 -0.92 14.08
C ALA A 25 20.05 -1.64 14.49
N GLN A 26 18.96 -0.88 14.65
CA GLN A 26 17.66 -1.47 14.97
C GLN A 26 17.01 -2.10 13.72
N THR A 27 16.32 -3.21 13.94
CA THR A 27 15.52 -3.90 12.91
C THR A 27 14.10 -4.13 13.38
N LEU A 28 13.13 -3.85 12.51
CA LEU A 28 11.72 -4.19 12.68
C LEU A 28 11.29 -5.14 11.55
N GLN A 29 10.74 -6.31 11.91
CA GLN A 29 10.26 -7.28 10.93
C GLN A 29 8.84 -7.75 11.25
N PHE A 30 8.00 -7.85 10.23
CA PHE A 30 6.67 -8.45 10.35
C PHE A 30 6.22 -9.07 9.02
N GLU A 31 5.23 -9.95 9.10
CA GLU A 31 4.58 -10.57 7.94
C GLU A 31 3.11 -10.17 7.86
N TYR A 32 2.58 -10.06 6.64
CA TYR A 32 1.17 -9.79 6.43
C TYR A 32 0.64 -10.48 5.16
N GLN A 33 -0.67 -10.73 5.16
CA GLN A 33 -1.39 -11.21 3.99
C GLN A 33 -2.12 -10.06 3.30
N ASP A 34 -2.18 -10.12 1.98
CA ASP A 34 -2.80 -9.11 1.15
C ASP A 34 -3.54 -9.74 -0.04
N ARG A 35 -4.76 -9.26 -0.29
CA ARG A 35 -5.59 -9.67 -1.44
C ARG A 35 -5.11 -9.06 -2.76
N GLU A 36 -4.42 -7.93 -2.66
CA GLU A 36 -3.83 -7.21 -3.78
C GLU A 36 -2.38 -7.65 -4.02
N ASP A 37 -1.96 -7.58 -5.28
CA ASP A 37 -0.57 -7.84 -5.63
C ASP A 37 0.21 -6.52 -5.54
N LEU A 38 1.11 -6.42 -4.55
CA LEU A 38 1.87 -5.19 -4.27
C LEU A 38 2.74 -4.77 -5.47
N PHE A 39 3.37 -5.72 -6.15
CA PHE A 39 4.25 -5.41 -7.28
C PHE A 39 3.45 -4.91 -8.48
N THR A 40 2.29 -5.53 -8.73
CA THR A 40 1.36 -5.04 -9.75
C THR A 40 0.88 -3.62 -9.43
N LEU A 41 0.65 -3.29 -8.16
CA LEU A 41 0.30 -1.92 -7.75
C LEU A 41 1.47 -0.95 -8.01
N VAL A 42 2.70 -1.33 -7.64
CA VAL A 42 3.90 -0.53 -7.89
C VAL A 42 4.03 -0.22 -9.38
N ASP A 43 3.90 -1.22 -10.25
CA ASP A 43 4.04 -1.02 -11.70
C ASP A 43 2.96 -0.09 -12.26
N LYS A 44 1.71 -0.26 -11.81
CA LYS A 44 0.61 0.64 -12.18
C LYS A 44 0.85 2.08 -11.72
N LEU A 45 1.35 2.27 -10.51
CA LEU A 45 1.65 3.60 -9.99
C LEU A 45 2.82 4.24 -10.76
N LYS A 46 3.86 3.49 -11.11
CA LYS A 46 4.97 3.99 -11.94
C LYS A 46 4.48 4.49 -13.30
N GLN A 47 3.54 3.77 -13.91
CA GLN A 47 3.01 4.09 -15.23
C GLN A 47 2.04 5.27 -15.22
N GLY A 48 1.35 5.51 -14.10
CA GLY A 48 0.14 6.32 -14.17
C GLY A 48 -0.21 7.22 -13.01
N SER A 49 0.58 7.23 -11.94
CA SER A 49 0.29 8.09 -10.79
C SER A 49 0.76 9.53 -10.97
N GLY A 50 1.73 9.77 -11.86
CA GLY A 50 2.42 11.08 -11.96
C GLY A 50 3.37 11.37 -10.79
N LEU A 51 3.63 10.39 -9.91
CA LEU A 51 4.59 10.51 -8.83
C LEU A 51 6.02 10.31 -9.35
N GLU A 52 6.98 10.98 -8.70
CA GLU A 52 8.39 10.71 -8.92
C GLU A 52 8.74 9.24 -8.66
N PRO A 53 9.62 8.61 -9.46
CA PRO A 53 9.94 7.19 -9.35
C PRO A 53 10.40 6.75 -7.94
N GLU A 54 11.12 7.63 -7.24
CA GLU A 54 11.61 7.41 -5.87
C GLU A 54 10.48 7.30 -4.81
N HIS A 55 9.33 7.89 -5.08
CA HIS A 55 8.18 7.88 -4.16
C HIS A 55 7.22 6.72 -4.41
N VAL A 56 7.20 6.14 -5.61
CA VAL A 56 6.20 5.14 -6.00
C VAL A 56 6.22 3.94 -5.07
N ASN A 57 7.40 3.38 -4.78
CA ASN A 57 7.51 2.22 -3.89
C ASN A 57 7.00 2.55 -2.48
N ARG A 58 7.36 3.74 -1.96
CA ARG A 58 6.96 4.19 -0.62
C ARG A 58 5.44 4.34 -0.53
N VAL A 59 4.82 5.00 -1.51
CA VAL A 59 3.36 5.18 -1.55
C VAL A 59 2.65 3.84 -1.71
N ALA A 60 3.10 2.97 -2.61
CA ALA A 60 2.49 1.66 -2.81
C ALA A 60 2.49 0.83 -1.51
N VAL A 61 3.64 0.75 -0.84
CA VAL A 61 3.79 0.03 0.43
C VAL A 61 2.92 0.67 1.52
N ALA A 62 2.98 1.99 1.69
CA ALA A 62 2.19 2.69 2.72
C ALA A 62 0.68 2.45 2.55
N LEU A 63 0.16 2.52 1.32
CA LEU A 63 -1.26 2.28 1.05
C LEU A 63 -1.68 0.83 1.32
N ARG A 64 -0.78 -0.14 1.05
CA ARG A 64 -1.06 -1.56 1.31
C ARG A 64 -0.91 -1.95 2.77
N LEU A 65 -0.06 -1.28 3.54
CA LEU A 65 0.05 -1.49 4.97
C LEU A 65 -1.08 -0.80 5.74
N LEU A 66 -1.38 0.46 5.43
CA LEU A 66 -2.38 1.24 6.17
C LEU A 66 -3.82 0.88 5.78
N GLY A 67 -4.12 0.74 4.49
CA GLY A 67 -5.48 0.57 3.99
C GLY A 67 -6.22 -0.63 4.60
N PRO A 68 -5.66 -1.85 4.58
CA PRO A 68 -6.27 -3.02 5.20
C PRO A 68 -6.46 -2.87 6.72
N VAL A 69 -5.49 -2.28 7.42
CA VAL A 69 -5.58 -2.03 8.87
C VAL A 69 -6.74 -1.09 9.17
N MET A 70 -6.86 0.01 8.42
CA MET A 70 -7.98 0.93 8.53
C MET A 70 -9.31 0.23 8.25
N MET A 71 -9.38 -0.60 7.20
CA MET A 71 -10.61 -1.30 6.82
C MET A 71 -11.06 -2.33 7.87
N HIS A 72 -10.11 -3.06 8.46
CA HIS A 72 -10.38 -4.00 9.56
C HIS A 72 -10.89 -3.24 10.79
N ASN A 73 -10.25 -2.10 11.10
CA ASN A 73 -10.56 -1.25 12.25
C ASN A 73 -11.47 -0.07 11.89
N ARG A 74 -12.36 -0.20 10.90
CA ARG A 74 -13.11 0.94 10.33
C ARG A 74 -14.01 1.72 11.30
N LYS A 75 -14.32 1.13 12.46
CA LYS A 75 -15.12 1.77 13.53
C LYS A 75 -14.24 2.36 14.64
N HIS A 76 -12.93 2.17 14.59
CA HIS A 76 -11.99 2.71 15.57
C HIS A 76 -11.97 4.24 15.47
N ALA A 77 -11.97 4.94 16.61
CA ALA A 77 -12.09 6.40 16.66
C ALA A 77 -11.04 7.12 15.80
N LEU A 78 -9.79 6.62 15.77
CA LEU A 78 -8.72 7.19 14.95
C LEU A 78 -8.95 7.06 13.42
N PHE A 79 -9.78 6.12 12.97
CA PHE A 79 -10.00 5.86 11.54
C PHE A 79 -11.39 6.26 11.05
N ALA A 80 -12.39 6.32 11.94
CA ALA A 80 -13.79 6.51 11.56
C ALA A 80 -14.01 7.78 10.73
N ASP A 81 -13.46 8.90 11.18
CA ASP A 81 -13.62 10.20 10.51
C ASP A 81 -12.70 10.34 9.29
N PHE A 82 -11.55 9.68 9.28
CA PHE A 82 -10.61 9.73 8.16
C PHE A 82 -10.99 8.80 7.00
N MET A 83 -11.68 7.69 7.28
CA MET A 83 -11.99 6.65 6.31
C MET A 83 -12.70 7.16 5.03
N PRO A 84 -13.72 8.05 5.10
CA PRO A 84 -14.37 8.58 3.90
C PRO A 84 -13.39 9.35 3.00
N HIS A 85 -12.48 10.13 3.59
CA HIS A 85 -11.47 10.89 2.85
C HIS A 85 -10.42 9.98 2.24
N PHE A 86 -9.96 8.97 2.99
CA PHE A 86 -9.06 7.95 2.46
C PHE A 86 -9.67 7.20 1.28
N LYS A 87 -10.97 6.85 1.36
CA LYS A 87 -11.70 6.22 0.26
C LYS A 87 -11.73 7.12 -0.99
N ASN A 88 -12.03 8.41 -0.83
CA ASN A 88 -12.05 9.36 -1.94
C ASN A 88 -10.67 9.48 -2.59
N PHE A 89 -9.61 9.57 -1.79
CA PHE A 89 -8.23 9.55 -2.28
C PHE A 89 -7.93 8.30 -3.11
N MET A 90 -8.26 7.10 -2.57
CA MET A 90 -8.03 5.83 -3.28
C MET A 90 -8.83 5.72 -4.58
N GLN A 91 -10.04 6.27 -4.63
CA GLN A 91 -10.84 6.32 -5.86
C GLN A 91 -10.19 7.23 -6.89
N HIS A 92 -9.77 8.43 -6.50
CA HIS A 92 -9.10 9.38 -7.38
C HIS A 92 -7.80 8.78 -7.95
N LEU A 93 -6.94 8.23 -7.09
CA LEU A 93 -5.69 7.57 -7.48
C LEU A 93 -5.93 6.47 -8.53
N LYS A 94 -6.94 5.61 -8.32
CA LYS A 94 -7.30 4.55 -9.28
C LYS A 94 -7.76 5.11 -10.62
N SER A 95 -8.56 6.17 -10.61
CA SER A 95 -9.01 6.83 -11.83
C SER A 95 -7.86 7.46 -12.59
N THR A 96 -6.98 8.20 -11.92
CA THR A 96 -5.78 8.83 -12.51
C THR A 96 -4.91 7.79 -13.22
N VAL A 97 -4.57 6.70 -12.53
CA VAL A 97 -3.77 5.61 -13.09
C VAL A 97 -4.47 4.94 -14.28
N LYS A 98 -5.78 4.74 -14.20
CA LYS A 98 -6.55 4.14 -15.30
C LYS A 98 -6.58 5.05 -16.53
N GLU A 99 -6.71 6.36 -16.33
CA GLU A 99 -6.78 7.34 -17.40
C GLU A 99 -5.45 7.53 -18.12
N SER A 100 -4.33 7.49 -17.38
CA SER A 100 -3.00 7.58 -17.99
C SER A 100 -2.68 6.38 -18.89
N MET A 101 -3.16 5.18 -18.53
CA MET A 101 -2.92 3.93 -19.29
C MET A 101 -3.81 3.79 -20.54
N LYS A 102 -4.80 4.68 -20.74
CA LYS A 102 -5.64 4.71 -21.94
C LYS A 102 -5.08 5.61 -23.04
N LYS A 103 -4.10 6.44 -22.72
CA LYS A 103 -3.38 7.29 -23.66
C LYS A 103 -2.24 6.49 -24.29
#